data_AF-A0A820K7R2-F1
#
_entry.id   AF-A0A820K7R2-F1
#
_cell.length_a   1.000
_cell.length_b   1.000
_cell.length_c   1.000
_cell.angle_alpha   90.00
_cell.angle_beta   90.00
_cell.angle_gamma   90.00
#
_symmetry.space_group_name_H-M   'P 1'
#
loop_
_entity.id
_entity.type
_entity.pdbx_description
1 polymer ?
#
loop_
_entity_poly.entity_id
_entity_poly.type
_entity_poly.pdbx_seq_one_letter_code
_entity_poly.pdbx_strand_id
1 'polypeptide(L)'
;VTGQNVQVQRTLVATQKKTNISLRTLESVIIREDINGEPIQITSKCIELDKEMITAFGVSTAILENVIFCHQEESNWPLSEGKQLKTKFDDIFAATKYMKALKLN
;
A
#
# COMPACT_ATOMS: atom_id res chain seq x y z
N VAL A 1 7.59 11.75 -4.36
CA VAL A 1 8.43 10.72 -5.00
C VAL A 1 9.87 11.16 -4.85
N THR A 2 10.72 10.38 -4.16
CA THR A 2 12.12 10.76 -3.89
C THR A 2 13.05 10.48 -5.08
N GLY A 3 12.59 9.73 -6.09
CA GLY A 3 13.37 9.38 -7.29
C GLY A 3 14.51 8.40 -7.03
N GLN A 4 14.63 7.89 -5.81
CA GLN A 4 15.66 6.95 -5.39
C GLN A 4 15.21 5.51 -5.64
N ASN A 5 16.16 4.65 -6.00
CA ASN A 5 15.89 3.22 -6.08
C ASN A 5 15.63 2.67 -4.68
N VAL A 6 14.53 1.93 -4.54
CA VAL A 6 14.18 1.22 -3.32
C VAL A 6 13.83 -0.20 -3.72
N GLN A 7 14.48 -1.17 -3.08
CA GLN A 7 14.12 -2.57 -3.18
C GLN A 7 13.40 -2.99 -1.90
N VAL A 8 12.25 -3.63 -2.06
CA VAL A 8 11.41 -4.07 -0.96
C VAL A 8 11.14 -5.57 -1.10
N GLN A 9 11.44 -6.33 -0.05
CA GLN A 9 11.23 -7.77 0.01
C GLN A 9 10.35 -8.11 1.21
N ARG A 10 9.28 -8.85 0.98
CA ARG A 10 8.42 -9.41 2.02
C ARG A 10 8.33 -10.93 1.85
N THR A 11 8.87 -11.66 2.82
CA THR A 11 8.84 -13.12 2.83
C THR A 11 7.58 -13.59 3.55
N LEU A 12 6.75 -14.38 2.87
CA LEU A 12 5.48 -14.89 3.38
C LEU A 12 5.51 -16.42 3.48
N VAL A 13 4.78 -16.96 4.45
CA VAL A 13 4.47 -18.39 4.54
C VAL A 13 2.96 -18.60 4.60
N ALA A 14 2.45 -19.44 3.72
CA ALA A 14 1.08 -19.91 3.76
C ALA A 14 1.05 -21.36 4.27
N THR A 15 0.18 -21.63 5.24
CA THR A 15 -0.05 -22.98 5.76
C THR A 15 -1.51 -23.36 5.55
N GLN A 16 -1.76 -24.35 4.72
CA GLN A 16 -3.08 -24.93 4.50
C GLN A 16 -3.33 -26.05 5.52
N LYS A 17 -4.40 -25.92 6.29
CA LYS A 17 -5.05 -26.99 7.06
C LYS A 17 -6.31 -27.44 6.33
N LYS A 18 -6.93 -28.55 6.74
CA LYS A 18 -8.10 -29.15 6.07
C LYS A 18 -9.20 -28.16 5.63
N THR A 19 -9.47 -27.12 6.42
CA THR A 19 -10.53 -26.13 6.14
C THR A 19 -10.06 -24.67 6.20
N ASN A 20 -8.79 -24.42 6.52
CA ASN A 20 -8.31 -23.07 6.81
C ASN A 20 -6.92 -22.84 6.20
N ILE A 21 -6.73 -21.69 5.56
CA ILE A 21 -5.43 -21.18 5.15
C ILE A 21 -5.01 -20.12 6.15
N SER A 22 -3.80 -20.24 6.71
CA SER A 22 -3.18 -19.16 7.48
C SER A 22 -1.97 -18.62 6.74
N LEU A 23 -1.94 -17.31 6.52
CA LEU A 23 -0.80 -16.58 5.98
C LEU A 23 -0.06 -15.88 7.12
N ARG A 24 1.27 -15.95 7.14
CA ARG A 24 2.13 -15.20 8.07
C ARG A 24 3.27 -14.55 7.32
N THR A 25 3.65 -13.35 7.75
CA THR A 25 4.90 -12.71 7.30
C THR A 25 6.05 -13.24 8.14
N LEU A 26 7.10 -13.74 7.48
CA LEU A 26 8.32 -14.22 8.14
C LEU A 26 9.33 -13.08 8.28
N GLU A 27 9.55 -12.33 7.20
CA GLU A 27 10.58 -11.30 7.14
C GLU A 27 10.14 -10.15 6.22
N SER A 28 10.67 -8.96 6.50
CA SER A 28 10.44 -7.74 5.73
C SER A 28 11.74 -6.94 5.68
N VAL A 29 12.30 -6.79 4.47
CA VAL A 29 13.58 -6.16 4.20
C VAL A 29 13.39 -5.02 3.22
N ILE A 30 14.01 -3.88 3.52
CA ILE A 30 14.04 -2.70 2.65
C ILE A 30 15.50 -2.40 2.36
N ILE A 31 15.84 -2.19 1.10
CA ILE A 31 17.18 -1.79 0.66
C ILE A 31 17.05 -0.45 -0.05
N ARG A 32 17.90 0.51 0.32
CA ARG A 32 17.99 1.84 -0.30
C ARG A 32 19.42 2.14 -0.67
N GLU A 33 19.63 3.07 -1.58
CA GLU A 33 20.95 3.64 -1.84
C GLU A 33 21.28 4.74 -0.81
N ASP A 34 22.51 4.73 -0.31
CA ASP A 34 23.06 5.81 0.50
C ASP A 34 23.47 7.02 -0.35
N ILE A 35 24.08 8.04 0.26
CA ILE A 35 24.55 9.23 -0.45
C ILE A 35 25.64 8.95 -1.49
N ASN A 36 26.31 7.80 -1.39
CA ASN A 36 27.38 7.34 -2.27
C ASN A 36 26.87 6.34 -3.33
N GLY A 37 25.58 5.96 -3.28
CA GLY A 37 24.98 4.95 -4.15
C GLY A 37 25.11 3.51 -3.64
N GLU A 38 25.62 3.30 -2.43
CA GLU A 38 25.79 1.96 -1.86
C GLU A 38 24.49 1.44 -1.21
N PRO A 39 24.14 0.16 -1.38
CA PRO A 39 22.92 -0.40 -0.83
C PRO A 39 23.00 -0.55 0.69
N ILE A 40 22.11 0.15 1.41
CA ILE A 40 21.86 0.00 2.84
C ILE A 40 20.62 -0.87 3.02
N GLN A 41 20.81 -2.01 3.68
CA GLN A 41 19.73 -2.89 4.09
C GLN A 41 19.18 -2.50 5.47
N ILE A 42 17.86 -2.39 5.56
CA ILE A 42 17.11 -2.13 6.78
C ILE A 42 16.07 -3.24 6.95
N THR A 43 16.17 -3.99 8.05
CA THR A 43 15.13 -4.94 8.46
C THR A 43 14.07 -4.19 9.26
N SER A 44 12.83 -4.16 8.78
CA SER A 44 11.75 -3.36 9.36
C SER A 44 10.51 -4.20 9.68
N LYS A 45 9.65 -3.67 10.55
CA LYS A 45 8.35 -4.29 10.83
C LYS A 45 7.39 -4.09 9.63
N CYS A 46 6.37 -4.92 9.54
CA CYS A 46 5.38 -4.89 8.44
C CYS A 46 4.76 -3.50 8.22
N ILE A 47 4.39 -2.81 9.31
CA ILE A 47 3.77 -1.47 9.28
C ILE A 47 4.72 -0.42 8.68
N GLU A 48 6.02 -0.52 8.96
CA GLU A 48 7.01 0.42 8.40
C GLU A 48 7.21 0.16 6.91
N LEU A 49 7.17 -1.11 6.49
CA LEU A 49 7.29 -1.49 5.08
C LEU A 49 6.11 -0.96 4.24
N ASP A 50 4.88 -1.05 4.74
CA ASP A 50 3.72 -0.54 3.99
C ASP A 50 3.79 0.99 3.83
N LYS A 51 4.17 1.72 4.89
CA LYS A 51 4.40 3.17 4.81
C LYS A 51 5.50 3.54 3.83
N GLU A 52 6.56 2.74 3.80
CA GLU A 52 7.67 2.97 2.90
C GLU A 52 7.27 2.75 1.44
N MET A 53 6.54 1.68 1.16
CA MET A 53 6.00 1.40 -0.17
C MET A 53 5.15 2.57 -0.67
N ILE A 54 4.22 3.08 0.16
CA ILE A 54 3.39 4.23 -0.17
C ILE A 54 4.26 5.45 -0.50
N THR A 55 5.32 5.69 0.28
CA THR A 55 6.25 6.82 0.07
C THR A 55 7.07 6.68 -1.20
N ALA A 56 7.57 5.46 -1.48
CA ALA A 56 8.36 5.13 -2.67
C ALA A 56 7.53 5.29 -3.96
N PHE A 57 6.31 4.74 -4.00
CA PHE A 57 5.40 4.94 -5.13
C PHE A 57 4.91 6.38 -5.24
N GLY A 58 4.88 7.13 -4.13
CA GLY A 58 4.40 8.51 -4.07
C GLY A 58 2.92 8.67 -4.42
N VAL A 59 2.13 7.63 -4.14
CA VAL A 59 0.67 7.62 -4.29
C VAL A 59 0.02 7.43 -2.92
N SER A 60 -1.29 7.67 -2.80
CA SER A 60 -2.02 7.35 -1.58
C SER A 60 -2.18 5.84 -1.40
N THR A 61 -2.39 5.37 -0.16
CA THR A 61 -2.77 3.98 0.13
C THR A 61 -3.98 3.55 -0.72
N ALA A 62 -4.97 4.42 -0.87
CA ALA A 62 -6.17 4.15 -1.66
C ALA A 62 -5.86 3.91 -3.15
N ILE A 63 -4.91 4.63 -3.75
CA ILE A 63 -4.47 4.37 -5.13
C ILE A 63 -3.72 3.04 -5.22
N LEU A 64 -2.84 2.78 -4.24
CA LEU A 64 -2.06 1.54 -4.20
C LEU A 64 -2.98 0.31 -4.13
N GLU A 65 -4.02 0.36 -3.30
CA GLU A 65 -4.95 -0.75 -3.06
C GLU A 65 -6.07 -0.86 -4.10
N ASN A 66 -6.67 0.26 -4.55
CA ASN A 66 -7.85 0.21 -5.43
C ASN A 66 -7.51 0.32 -6.92
N VAL A 67 -6.28 0.73 -7.28
CA VAL A 67 -5.90 0.96 -8.68
C VAL A 67 -4.71 0.11 -9.08
N ILE A 68 -3.59 0.17 -8.35
CA ILE A 68 -2.34 -0.50 -8.75
C ILE A 68 -2.38 -2.00 -8.40
N PHE A 69 -2.69 -2.33 -7.14
CA PHE A 69 -2.76 -3.70 -6.62
C PHE A 69 -4.20 -4.10 -6.28
N CYS A 70 -5.15 -3.68 -7.11
CA CYS A 70 -6.56 -4.01 -6.94
C CYS A 70 -6.76 -5.53 -6.85
N HIS A 71 -7.48 -5.97 -5.83
CA HIS A 71 -7.82 -7.38 -5.67
C HIS A 71 -8.64 -7.87 -6.88
N GLN A 72 -8.32 -9.05 -7.41
CA GLN A 72 -8.93 -9.55 -8.65
C GLN A 72 -10.46 -9.57 -8.59
N GLU A 73 -11.03 -10.02 -7.46
CA GLU A 73 -12.48 -10.07 -7.23
C GLU A 73 -13.12 -8.68 -7.14
N GLU A 74 -12.33 -7.63 -6.87
CA GLU A 74 -12.79 -6.25 -6.76
C GLU A 74 -12.43 -5.39 -7.99
N SER A 75 -11.77 -5.96 -9.00
CA SER A 75 -11.25 -5.22 -10.15
C SER A 75 -12.33 -4.47 -10.95
N ASN A 76 -13.57 -4.93 -10.87
CA ASN A 76 -14.74 -4.30 -11.49
C ASN A 76 -15.42 -3.24 -10.60
N TRP A 77 -14.80 -2.83 -9.48
CA TRP A 77 -15.35 -1.80 -8.60
C TRP A 77 -15.78 -0.50 -9.30
N PRO A 78 -15.19 -0.05 -10.44
CA PRO A 78 -15.69 1.12 -11.14
C PRO A 78 -17.13 0.96 -11.67
N LEU A 79 -17.62 -0.27 -11.78
CA LEU A 79 -18.99 -0.63 -12.20
C LEU A 79 -19.91 -0.96 -11.01
N SER A 80 -19.42 -0.82 -9.77
CA SER A 80 -20.19 -1.10 -8.57
C SER A 80 -21.32 -0.09 -8.35
N GLU A 81 -22.27 -0.44 -7.50
CA GLU A 81 -23.38 0.42 -7.14
C GLU A 81 -22.92 1.74 -6.49
N GLY A 82 -23.74 2.79 -6.62
CA GLY A 82 -23.34 4.18 -6.32
C GLY A 82 -22.70 4.41 -4.95
N LYS A 83 -23.10 3.65 -3.91
CA LYS A 83 -22.48 3.77 -2.57
C LYS A 83 -21.04 3.28 -2.56
N GLN A 84 -20.78 2.06 -3.05
CA GLN A 84 -19.43 1.47 -3.06
C GLN A 84 -18.50 2.26 -3.99
N LEU A 85 -19.00 2.63 -5.17
CA LEU A 85 -18.29 3.47 -6.13
C LEU A 85 -17.89 4.81 -5.51
N LYS A 86 -18.84 5.49 -4.84
CA LYS A 86 -18.58 6.77 -4.19
C LYS A 86 -17.51 6.64 -3.10
N THR A 87 -17.56 5.58 -2.28
CA THR A 87 -16.57 5.36 -1.23
C THR A 87 -15.15 5.25 -1.81
N LYS A 88 -14.94 4.42 -2.84
CA LYS A 88 -13.60 4.29 -3.46
C LYS A 88 -13.14 5.60 -4.11
N PHE A 89 -14.03 6.37 -4.72
CA PHE A 89 -13.69 7.71 -5.23
C PHE A 89 -13.30 8.69 -4.12
N ASP A 90 -14.08 8.76 -3.04
CA ASP A 90 -13.80 9.64 -1.90
C ASP A 90 -12.43 9.31 -1.28
N ASP A 91 -12.08 8.02 -1.19
CA ASP A 91 -10.80 7.53 -0.68
C ASP A 91 -9.63 7.87 -1.61
N ILE A 92 -9.78 7.62 -2.92
CA ILE A 92 -8.75 7.93 -3.93
C ILE A 92 -8.46 9.43 -3.98
N PHE A 93 -9.49 10.26 -3.98
CA PHE A 93 -9.34 11.73 -4.03
C PHE A 93 -9.09 12.36 -2.65
N ALA A 94 -9.00 11.55 -1.59
CA ALA A 94 -8.85 12.02 -0.21
C ALA A 94 -9.87 13.13 0.16
N ALA A 95 -11.08 13.07 -0.40
CA ALA A 95 -12.07 14.14 -0.33
C ALA A 95 -12.40 14.51 1.13
N THR A 96 -12.38 13.53 2.04
CA THR A 96 -12.60 13.70 3.48
C THR A 96 -11.57 14.63 4.13
N LYS A 97 -10.30 14.59 3.70
CA LYS A 97 -9.23 15.43 4.25
C LYS A 97 -9.40 16.89 3.79
N TYR A 98 -9.73 17.09 2.52
CA TYR A 98 -9.99 18.42 1.96
C TYR A 98 -11.26 19.06 2.55
N MET A 99 -12.35 18.30 2.68
CA MET A 99 -13.60 18.80 3.28
C MET A 99 -13.42 19.24 4.74
N LYS A 100 -12.59 18.53 5.52
CA LYS A 100 -12.26 18.95 6.90
C LYS A 100 -11.43 20.23 6.93
N ALA A 101 -10.45 20.37 6.04
CA ALA A 101 -9.65 21.58 5.95
C ALA A 101 -10.49 22.81 5.56
N LEU A 102 -11.46 22.65 4.66
CA LEU A 102 -12.38 23.72 4.28
C LEU A 102 -13.33 24.18 5.39
N LYS A 103 -13.69 23.28 6.33
CA LYS A 103 -14.55 23.61 7.48
C LYS A 103 -13.80 24.29 8.64
N LEU A 104 -12.47 24.34 8.58
CA LEU A 104 -11.61 24.94 9.60
C LEU A 104 -11.19 26.39 9.23
N ASN A 105 -11.65 26.90 8.08
CA ASN A 105 -11.64 28.31 7.71
C ASN A 105 -13.05 28.90 7.87
#